data_AF-A0A7R9XQJ7-F1
#
_entry.id   AF-A0A7R9XQJ7-F1
#
_cell.length_a   1.000
_cell.length_b   1.000
_cell.length_c   1.000
_cell.angle_alpha   90.00
_cell.angle_beta   90.00
_cell.angle_gamma   90.00
#
_symmetry.space_group_name_H-M   'P 1'
#
loop_
_entity.id
_entity.type
_entity.pdbx_description
1 polymer ?
#
loop_
_entity_poly.entity_id
_entity_poly.type
_entity_poly.pdbx_seq_one_letter_code
_entity_poly.pdbx_strand_id
1 'polypeptide(L)'
;VAFQDFPRTLINILIAAAERSPHGYCSGFVVPAAVMLLLTEDEEASFWMLAGFTEDVLSSVISRSCINLYAEAKYIDLDVMLHEPELAAHLNEGDCRPSVVVAGLLTRVGLGVLPTESVLRLWDALILEGGQVLAPFSILVM
;
A
#
# COMPACT_ATOMS: atom_id res chain seq x y z
N VAL A 1 -15.09 18.06 16.76
CA VAL A 1 -15.49 18.97 15.66
C VAL A 1 -14.72 18.68 14.36
N ALA A 2 -13.47 18.18 14.41
CA ALA A 2 -12.57 18.03 13.25
C ALA A 2 -12.93 16.98 12.16
N PHE A 3 -14.02 16.21 12.24
CA PHE A 3 -14.27 15.12 11.28
C PHE A 3 -15.71 15.04 10.73
N GLN A 4 -16.52 16.10 10.91
CA GLN A 4 -17.91 16.06 10.42
C GLN A 4 -18.00 15.88 8.89
N ASP A 5 -17.00 16.36 8.14
CA ASP A 5 -16.99 16.30 6.67
C ASP A 5 -15.94 15.35 6.08
N PHE A 6 -15.19 14.61 6.92
CA PHE A 6 -14.09 13.74 6.46
C PHE A 6 -14.48 12.79 5.31
N PRO A 7 -15.64 12.10 5.33
CA PRO A 7 -16.04 11.25 4.22
C PRO A 7 -16.23 12.02 2.91
N ARG A 8 -16.75 13.26 2.98
CA ARG A 8 -17.00 14.09 1.80
C ARG A 8 -15.69 14.59 1.21
N THR A 9 -14.79 15.10 2.04
CA THR A 9 -13.47 15.58 1.64
C THR A 9 -12.65 14.45 1.00
N LEU A 10 -12.66 13.25 1.59
CA LEU A 10 -12.00 12.08 1.03
C LEU A 10 -12.55 11.72 -0.37
N ILE A 11 -13.87 11.74 -0.53
CA ILE A 11 -14.52 11.47 -1.84
C ILE A 11 -14.08 12.49 -2.88
N ASN A 12 -14.03 13.79 -2.55
CA ASN A 12 -13.58 14.83 -3.48
C ASN A 12 -12.15 14.59 -3.94
N ILE A 13 -11.23 14.27 -3.01
CA ILE A 13 -9.83 13.96 -3.32
C ILE A 13 -9.75 12.77 -4.27
N LEU A 14 -10.51 11.70 -4.00
CA LEU A 14 -10.49 10.49 -4.82
C LEU A 14 -11.05 10.72 -6.23
N ILE A 15 -12.09 11.56 -6.37
CA ILE A 15 -12.61 11.98 -7.67
C ILE A 15 -11.55 12.78 -8.43
N ALA A 16 -10.92 13.76 -7.79
CA ALA A 16 -9.87 14.56 -8.41
C ALA A 16 -8.67 13.70 -8.84
N ALA A 17 -8.25 12.74 -8.00
CA ALA A 17 -7.17 11.80 -8.32
C ALA A 17 -7.53 10.86 -9.48
N ALA A 18 -8.78 10.43 -9.54
CA ALA A 18 -9.29 9.64 -10.66
C ALA A 18 -9.26 10.43 -11.98
N GLU A 19 -9.71 11.69 -11.98
CA GLU A 19 -9.69 12.54 -13.17
C GLU A 19 -8.25 12.86 -13.63
N ARG A 20 -7.31 13.02 -12.68
CA ARG A 20 -5.90 13.24 -12.99
C ARG A 20 -5.23 12.00 -13.59
N SER A 21 -5.54 10.82 -13.06
CA SER A 21 -4.90 9.60 -13.52
C SER A 21 -5.33 9.26 -14.95
N PRO A 22 -4.40 8.98 -15.89
CA PRO A 22 -4.77 8.52 -17.23
C PRO A 22 -5.51 7.17 -17.20
N HIS A 23 -5.39 6.44 -16.08
CA HIS A 23 -6.06 5.18 -15.84
C HIS A 23 -7.28 5.34 -14.93
N GLY A 24 -7.77 6.54 -14.63
CA GLY A 24 -8.94 6.78 -13.78
C GLY A 24 -8.80 6.29 -12.33
N TYR A 25 -9.94 6.09 -11.65
CA TYR A 25 -9.97 5.60 -10.27
C TYR A 25 -9.30 4.22 -10.11
N CYS A 26 -8.53 4.09 -9.03
CA CYS A 26 -7.92 2.85 -8.54
C CYS A 26 -8.23 2.68 -7.04
N SER A 27 -8.57 1.46 -6.61
CA SER A 27 -8.84 1.17 -5.19
C SER A 27 -7.64 1.40 -4.27
N GLY A 28 -6.43 1.38 -4.83
CA GLY A 28 -5.20 1.69 -4.11
C GLY A 28 -5.09 3.15 -3.63
N PHE A 29 -5.94 4.06 -4.11
CA PHE A 29 -5.91 5.47 -3.70
C PHE A 29 -6.54 5.73 -2.32
N VAL A 30 -7.48 4.87 -1.89
CA VAL A 30 -8.32 5.14 -0.71
C VAL A 30 -7.48 5.23 0.57
N VAL A 31 -6.59 4.27 0.78
CA VAL A 31 -5.79 4.21 2.01
C VAL A 31 -4.82 5.39 2.09
N PRO A 32 -3.99 5.69 1.06
CA PRO A 32 -3.13 6.87 1.09
C PRO A 32 -3.88 8.18 1.20
N ALA A 33 -4.98 8.34 0.48
CA ALA A 33 -5.78 9.56 0.56
C ALA A 33 -6.32 9.80 1.99
N ALA A 34 -6.80 8.74 2.66
CA ALA A 34 -7.29 8.83 4.02
C ALA A 34 -6.19 9.14 5.04
N VAL A 35 -5.01 8.52 4.89
CA VAL A 35 -3.84 8.79 5.75
C VAL A 35 -3.37 10.24 5.58
N MET A 36 -3.25 10.70 4.34
CA MET A 36 -2.84 12.07 4.04
C MET A 36 -3.80 13.11 4.60
N LEU A 37 -5.10 12.90 4.41
CA LEU A 37 -6.13 13.77 4.96
C LEU A 37 -6.13 13.79 6.49
N LEU A 38 -5.84 12.66 7.12
CA LEU A 38 -5.69 12.59 8.58
C LEU A 38 -4.45 13.36 9.07
N LEU A 39 -3.38 13.42 8.29
CA LEU A 39 -2.12 14.05 8.68
C LEU A 39 -2.11 15.57 8.42
N THR A 40 -2.72 16.05 7.33
CA THR A 40 -2.70 17.48 7.00
C THR A 40 -3.96 18.22 7.42
N GLU A 41 -5.08 17.52 7.58
CA GLU A 41 -6.41 18.14 7.79
C GLU A 41 -6.78 19.15 6.68
N ASP A 42 -6.16 19.04 5.50
CA ASP A 42 -6.31 19.95 4.37
C ASP A 42 -6.55 19.18 3.07
N GLU A 43 -7.62 19.53 2.35
CA GLU A 43 -8.10 18.81 1.15
C GLU A 43 -7.11 18.90 -0.02
N GLU A 44 -6.58 20.10 -0.30
CA GLU A 44 -5.72 20.36 -1.45
C GLU A 44 -4.33 19.76 -1.23
N ALA A 45 -3.75 19.95 -0.05
CA ALA A 45 -2.47 19.36 0.31
C ALA A 45 -2.53 17.83 0.27
N SER A 46 -3.62 17.23 0.76
CA SER A 46 -3.84 15.78 0.69
C SER A 46 -3.89 15.27 -0.74
N PHE A 47 -4.56 15.99 -1.63
CA PHE A 47 -4.62 15.65 -3.04
C PHE A 47 -3.23 15.67 -3.69
N TRP A 48 -2.44 16.72 -3.47
CA TRP A 48 -1.10 16.82 -4.07
C TRP A 48 -0.13 15.78 -3.51
N MET A 49 -0.20 15.50 -2.21
CA MET A 49 0.57 14.40 -1.63
C MET A 49 0.15 13.04 -2.21
N LEU A 50 -1.16 12.81 -2.43
CA LEU A 50 -1.64 11.57 -3.02
C LEU A 50 -1.15 11.40 -4.46
N ALA A 51 -1.19 12.49 -5.24
CA ALA A 51 -0.67 12.49 -6.60
C ALA A 51 0.81 12.09 -6.61
N GLY A 52 1.67 12.79 -5.86
CA GLY A 52 3.10 12.44 -5.80
C GLY A 52 3.36 11.03 -5.24
N PHE A 53 2.62 10.60 -4.21
CA PHE A 53 2.81 9.28 -3.64
C PHE A 53 2.40 8.15 -4.58
N THR A 54 1.33 8.33 -5.37
CA THR A 54 0.85 7.28 -6.29
C THR A 54 1.58 7.30 -7.64
N GLU A 55 2.02 8.47 -8.09
CA GLU A 55 2.71 8.66 -9.38
C GLU A 55 4.22 8.46 -9.26
N ASP A 56 4.84 8.85 -8.15
CA ASP A 56 6.29 8.79 -7.97
C ASP A 56 6.73 7.66 -7.01
N VAL A 57 6.06 7.51 -5.86
CA VAL A 57 6.50 6.57 -4.81
C VAL A 57 6.01 5.15 -5.05
N LEU A 58 4.71 4.95 -5.25
CA LEU A 58 4.07 3.64 -5.40
C LEU A 58 3.62 3.34 -6.83
N SER A 59 4.18 4.02 -7.84
CA SER A 59 3.84 3.75 -9.25
C SER A 59 4.17 2.32 -9.69
N SER A 60 5.15 1.69 -9.05
CA SER A 60 5.51 0.29 -9.25
C SER A 60 4.54 -0.70 -8.61
N VAL A 61 3.62 -0.26 -7.75
CA VAL A 61 2.70 -1.13 -6.98
C VAL A 61 1.24 -0.82 -7.29
N ILE A 62 0.85 0.46 -7.21
CA ILE A 62 -0.53 0.91 -7.43
C ILE A 62 -0.80 1.00 -8.92
N SER A 63 -1.70 0.14 -9.40
CA SER A 63 -2.21 0.21 -10.76
C SER A 63 -3.67 -0.22 -10.81
N ARG A 64 -4.44 0.29 -11.80
CA ARG A 64 -5.84 -0.09 -11.97
C ARG A 64 -6.02 -1.60 -12.19
N SER A 65 -5.12 -2.24 -12.94
CA SER A 65 -5.19 -3.68 -13.22
C SER A 65 -4.72 -4.56 -12.05
N CYS A 66 -4.09 -3.97 -11.03
CA CYS A 66 -3.41 -4.66 -9.94
C CYS A 66 -2.27 -5.60 -10.41
N ILE A 67 -1.86 -5.55 -11.68
CA ILE A 67 -0.83 -6.46 -12.22
C ILE A 67 0.51 -6.32 -11.49
N ASN A 68 0.83 -5.08 -11.14
CA ASN A 68 2.02 -4.70 -10.38
C ASN A 68 2.00 -5.30 -8.97
N LEU A 69 0.88 -5.13 -8.25
CA LEU A 69 0.65 -5.75 -6.96
C LEU A 69 0.73 -7.30 -7.01
N TYR A 70 0.20 -7.92 -8.06
CA TYR A 70 0.32 -9.38 -8.25
C TYR A 70 1.75 -9.82 -8.55
N ALA A 71 2.54 -8.98 -9.23
CA ALA A 71 3.96 -9.24 -9.44
C ALA A 71 4.74 -9.22 -8.11
N GLU A 72 4.49 -8.24 -7.24
CA GLU A 72 5.06 -8.18 -5.89
C GLU A 72 4.68 -9.40 -5.05
N ALA A 73 3.39 -9.79 -5.08
CA ALA A 73 2.91 -10.99 -4.41
C ALA A 73 3.62 -12.26 -4.92
N LYS A 74 3.81 -12.37 -6.24
CA LYS A 74 4.51 -13.52 -6.84
C LYS A 74 6.00 -13.53 -6.50
N TYR A 75 6.63 -12.36 -6.43
CA TYR A 75 8.01 -12.22 -5.98
C TYR A 75 8.15 -12.75 -4.55
N ILE A 76 7.26 -12.36 -3.62
CA ILE A 76 7.25 -12.85 -2.24
C ILE A 76 7.11 -14.38 -2.17
N ASP A 77 6.17 -14.96 -2.93
CA ASP A 77 6.00 -16.42 -3.00
C ASP A 77 7.29 -17.13 -3.43
N LEU A 78 7.98 -16.59 -4.43
CA LEU A 78 9.22 -17.17 -4.96
C LEU A 78 10.39 -16.97 -4.00
N ASP A 79 10.50 -15.78 -3.41
CA ASP A 79 11.61 -15.43 -2.53
C ASP A 79 11.60 -16.27 -1.25
N VAL A 80 10.43 -16.41 -0.61
CA VAL A 80 10.26 -17.28 0.56
C VAL A 80 10.55 -18.74 0.21
N MET A 81 10.14 -19.21 -0.97
CA MET A 81 10.44 -20.58 -1.41
C MET A 81 11.94 -20.82 -1.66
N LEU A 82 12.69 -19.80 -2.08
CA LEU A 82 14.11 -19.91 -2.41
C LEU A 82 15.03 -19.68 -1.22
N HIS A 83 14.67 -18.76 -0.33
CA HIS A 83 15.54 -18.29 0.74
C HIS A 83 15.11 -18.73 2.14
N GLU A 84 13.82 -19.06 2.34
CA GLU A 84 13.26 -19.45 3.65
C GLU A 84 12.54 -20.82 3.58
N PRO A 85 13.27 -21.92 3.28
CA PRO A 85 12.66 -23.22 2.97
C PRO A 85 11.88 -23.83 4.14
N GLU A 86 12.27 -23.53 5.39
CA GLU A 86 11.55 -24.00 6.59
C GLU A 86 10.17 -23.32 6.69
N LEU A 87 10.12 -22.00 6.49
CA LEU A 87 8.88 -21.24 6.46
C LEU A 87 7.99 -21.67 5.29
N ALA A 88 8.58 -21.87 4.11
CA ALA A 88 7.87 -22.36 2.94
C ALA A 88 7.25 -23.75 3.19
N ALA A 89 7.98 -24.66 3.84
CA ALA A 89 7.45 -25.98 4.20
C ALA A 89 6.27 -25.86 5.17
N HIS A 90 6.38 -25.05 6.21
CA HIS A 90 5.31 -24.84 7.20
C HIS A 90 4.04 -24.26 6.57
N LEU A 91 4.18 -23.28 5.67
CA LEU A 91 3.04 -22.69 4.97
C LEU A 91 2.38 -23.67 4.00
N ASN A 92 3.17 -24.50 3.32
CA ASN A 92 2.66 -25.54 2.42
C ASN A 92 1.88 -26.65 3.18
N GLU A 93 2.27 -26.99 4.41
CA GLU A 93 1.49 -27.91 5.26
C GLU A 93 0.06 -27.39 5.52
N GLY A 94 -0.09 -26.06 5.57
CA GLY A 94 -1.36 -25.37 5.75
C GLY A 94 -2.08 -24.97 4.45
N ASP A 95 -1.60 -25.39 3.28
CA ASP A 95 -2.09 -24.94 1.95
C ASP A 95 -2.16 -23.41 1.82
N CYS A 96 -1.22 -22.72 2.46
CA CYS A 96 -1.14 -21.27 2.51
C CYS A 96 0.03 -20.76 1.67
N ARG A 97 -0.22 -19.71 0.89
CA ARG A 97 0.86 -19.02 0.14
C ARG A 97 1.41 -17.86 0.96
N PRO A 98 2.74 -17.62 0.93
CA PRO A 98 3.35 -16.45 1.55
C PRO A 98 2.63 -15.14 1.22
N SER A 99 2.33 -14.92 -0.06
CA SER A 99 1.60 -13.73 -0.54
C SER A 99 0.23 -13.53 0.10
N VAL A 100 -0.47 -14.60 0.48
CA VAL A 100 -1.79 -14.51 1.13
C VAL A 100 -1.64 -14.03 2.57
N VAL A 101 -0.60 -14.49 3.28
CA VAL A 101 -0.28 -14.05 4.65
C VAL A 101 -0.07 -12.54 4.69
N VAL A 102 0.66 -11.99 3.72
CA VAL A 102 1.01 -10.56 3.67
C VAL A 102 0.09 -9.72 2.77
N ALA A 103 -0.96 -10.29 2.19
CA ALA A 103 -1.85 -9.57 1.26
C ALA A 103 -2.46 -8.30 1.88
N GLY A 104 -2.79 -8.35 3.18
CA GLY A 104 -3.29 -7.20 3.91
C GLY A 104 -2.27 -6.07 4.01
N LEU A 105 -0.98 -6.39 4.13
CA LEU A 105 0.11 -5.43 4.21
C LEU A 105 0.36 -4.80 2.84
N LEU A 106 0.36 -5.57 1.75
CA LEU A 106 0.55 -5.06 0.39
C LEU A 106 -0.60 -4.14 -0.06
N THR A 107 -1.85 -4.54 0.22
CA THR A 107 -3.04 -3.79 -0.25
C THR A 107 -3.33 -2.53 0.56
N ARG A 108 -2.92 -2.50 1.84
CA ARG A 108 -3.16 -1.35 2.74
C ARG A 108 -1.88 -0.65 3.17
N VAL A 109 -0.74 -0.99 2.56
CA VAL A 109 0.58 -0.41 2.84
C VAL A 109 0.87 -0.42 4.35
N GLY A 110 0.65 -1.57 4.99
CA GLY A 110 0.84 -1.79 6.44
C GLY A 110 -0.32 -1.37 7.34
N LEU A 111 -1.27 -0.54 6.87
CA LEU A 111 -2.36 -0.03 7.72
C LEU A 111 -3.31 -1.14 8.17
N GLY A 112 -3.56 -1.22 9.47
CA GLY A 112 -4.45 -2.22 10.09
C GLY A 112 -3.85 -3.63 10.18
N VAL A 113 -2.59 -3.79 9.78
CA VAL A 113 -1.79 -5.02 9.97
C VAL A 113 -0.69 -4.78 10.98
N LEU A 114 -0.02 -3.63 10.89
CA LEU A 114 1.08 -3.25 11.77
C LEU A 114 0.63 -2.20 12.79
N PRO A 115 1.34 -2.09 13.94
CA PRO A 115 1.18 -0.95 14.84
C PRO A 115 1.44 0.37 14.13
N THR A 116 0.76 1.43 14.55
CA THR A 116 0.84 2.76 13.91
C THR A 116 2.27 3.27 13.76
N GLU A 117 3.13 3.09 14.76
CA GLU A 117 4.53 3.49 14.70
C GLU A 117 5.30 2.78 13.57
N SER A 118 5.07 1.48 13.41
CA SER A 118 5.68 0.68 12.34
C SER A 118 5.15 1.07 10.96
N VAL A 119 3.86 1.39 10.85
CA VAL A 119 3.28 1.92 9.61
C VAL A 119 3.97 3.23 9.22
N LEU A 120 4.10 4.18 10.14
CA LEU A 120 4.74 5.46 9.83
C LEU A 120 6.19 5.30 9.37
N ARG A 121 6.98 4.41 10.01
CA ARG A 121 8.35 4.12 9.57
C ARG A 121 8.41 3.45 8.19
N LEU A 122 7.48 2.55 7.89
CA LEU A 122 7.36 1.97 6.55
C LEU A 122 7.06 3.06 5.52
N TRP A 123 6.17 4.00 5.85
CA TRP A 123 5.81 5.10 4.96
C TRP A 123 6.97 6.07 4.74
N ASP A 124 7.76 6.37 5.78
CA ASP A 124 9.00 7.14 5.64
C ASP A 124 9.97 6.46 4.67
N ALA A 125 10.18 5.14 4.82
CA ALA A 125 11.04 4.37 3.92
C ALA A 125 10.50 4.35 2.48
N LEU A 126 9.19 4.19 2.29
CA LEU A 126 8.56 4.25 0.98
C LEU A 126 8.80 5.61 0.32
N ILE A 127 8.61 6.72 1.03
CA ILE A 127 8.81 8.06 0.47
C ILE A 127 10.28 8.29 0.08
N LEU A 128 11.24 7.72 0.83
CA LEU A 128 12.67 7.90 0.57
C LEU A 128 13.21 6.97 -0.53
N GLU A 129 12.74 5.72 -0.59
CA GLU A 129 13.33 4.65 -1.41
C GLU A 129 12.39 4.13 -2.51
N GLY A 130 11.09 4.45 -2.45
CA GLY A 130 10.06 4.00 -3.38
C GLY A 130 9.38 2.66 -3.00
N GLY A 131 8.45 2.23 -3.85
CA GLY A 131 7.60 1.05 -3.62
C GLY A 131 8.33 -0.29 -3.55
N GLN A 132 9.57 -0.36 -4.02
CA GLN A 132 10.42 -1.57 -3.99
C GLN A 132 10.75 -2.07 -2.57
N VAL A 133 10.61 -1.21 -1.55
CA VAL A 133 10.79 -1.61 -0.14
C VAL A 133 9.67 -2.52 0.35
N LEU A 134 8.49 -2.47 -0.28
CA LEU A 134 7.28 -3.10 0.25
C LEU A 134 7.37 -4.62 0.32
N ALA A 135 7.85 -5.29 -0.73
CA ALA A 135 7.96 -6.75 -0.72
C ALA A 135 9.01 -7.30 0.26
N PRO A 136 10.27 -6.80 0.29
CA PRO A 136 11.25 -7.23 1.30
C PRO A 136 10.76 -6.99 2.73
N PHE A 137 10.11 -5.85 2.98
CA PHE A 137 9.52 -5.56 4.28
C PHE A 137 8.41 -6.54 4.64
N SER A 138 7.60 -6.97 3.66
CA SER A 138 6.54 -7.95 3.89
C SER A 138 7.09 -9.29 4.35
N ILE A 139 8.21 -9.74 3.77
CA ILE A 139 8.88 -10.99 4.14
C ILE A 139 9.45 -10.90 5.55
N LEU A 140 10.02 -9.76 5.94
CA LEU A 140 10.56 -9.53 7.29
C LEU A 140 9.49 -9.66 8.41
N VAL A 141 8.23 -9.39 8.08
CA VAL A 141 7.11 -9.44 9.03
C VAL A 141 6.54 -10.85 9.19
N MET A 142 6.81 -11.76 8.25
CA MET A 142 6.38 -13.16 8.29
C MET A 142 7.20 -13.96 9.30
#